data_AF-A0A0S4L803-F1
#
_entry.id   AF-A0A0S4L803-F1
#
_cell.length_a   1.000
_cell.length_b   1.000
_cell.length_c   1.000
_cell.angle_alpha   90.00
_cell.angle_beta   90.00
_cell.angle_gamma   90.00
#
_symmetry.space_group_name_H-M   'P 1'
#
loop_
_entity.id
_entity.type
_entity.pdbx_description
1 polymer ?
#
loop_
_entity_poly.entity_id
_entity_poly.type
_entity_poly.pdbx_seq_one_letter_code
_entity_poly.pdbx_strand_id
1 'polypeptide(L)'
;MIKGIKGVKDLLPEETPRWRLIEEAARRWAGRYGFHEIRLPIFEVTTLFARSIGASTDIVEKEMYTFPDRDGTSLTLRPEGTAGTVRAYIEHNRAAIPVPQKYFYLGPMFRHERPQAGRLRQFHQFGVESLGMADPRADVEVMALLWRILSDLDLPSLTLEINNLGYTADRDTYRPHLVSFLTQHESGLCANCRHRIDANPLRVLDCKVPECRAITETAPRLGDFLSEAACSYFTQVLAGLDAVKIPYSLNHRLVRGLDYYNLTTFEVTATNLGAQNAVGAGGRYDGLVETLGGPPTPAVGFALGLERMSMLLPESALGRALKYAAIYVAGFGGNGAVAGLTALEELRLAGLHAVSDFRSTTLKAHLRQADRLASRFTLIIGDDEVVKGSAVLRDMETKVQYDVNLSTLSPEIQSLLPKS
;
A
#
# COMPACT_ATOMS: atom_id res chain seq x y z
N MET A 1 9.13 -28.84 -14.40
CA MET A 1 8.28 -27.92 -13.61
C MET A 1 8.91 -26.54 -13.66
N ILE A 2 8.17 -25.54 -14.12
CA ILE A 2 8.60 -24.13 -14.12
C ILE A 2 8.36 -23.58 -12.70
N LYS A 3 9.30 -22.80 -12.16
CA LYS A 3 9.21 -22.20 -10.82
C LYS A 3 9.06 -20.68 -10.94
N GLY A 4 8.41 -20.06 -9.95
CA GLY A 4 8.32 -18.61 -9.83
C GLY A 4 9.68 -17.94 -9.70
N ILE A 5 9.74 -16.67 -10.10
CA ILE A 5 10.97 -15.87 -10.05
C ILE A 5 11.25 -15.50 -8.59
N LYS A 6 12.51 -15.66 -8.14
CA LYS A 6 12.89 -15.26 -6.78
C LYS A 6 12.57 -13.79 -6.56
N GLY A 7 11.81 -13.47 -5.51
CA GLY A 7 11.37 -12.11 -5.18
C GLY A 7 10.10 -11.66 -5.91
N VAL A 8 9.43 -12.54 -6.66
CA VAL A 8 8.11 -12.33 -7.26
C VAL A 8 7.22 -13.46 -6.74
N LYS A 9 6.27 -13.12 -5.85
CA LYS A 9 5.47 -14.11 -5.14
C LYS A 9 4.04 -14.10 -5.66
N ASP A 10 3.47 -15.30 -5.78
CA ASP A 10 2.03 -15.47 -5.91
C ASP A 10 1.38 -15.12 -4.56
N LEU A 11 0.26 -14.40 -4.58
CA LEU A 11 -0.59 -14.20 -3.41
C LEU A 11 -1.73 -15.20 -3.46
N LEU A 12 -1.70 -16.17 -2.55
CA LEU A 12 -2.64 -17.30 -2.58
C LEU A 12 -3.95 -16.95 -1.84
N PRO A 13 -5.06 -17.68 -2.08
CA PRO A 13 -6.36 -17.39 -1.48
C PRO A 13 -6.37 -17.23 0.03
N GLU A 14 -5.49 -17.94 0.75
CA GLU A 14 -5.28 -17.83 2.20
C GLU A 14 -4.67 -16.49 2.64
N GLU A 15 -3.91 -15.81 1.78
CA GLU A 15 -3.30 -14.51 2.05
C GLU A 15 -4.22 -13.36 1.63
N THR A 16 -5.03 -13.55 0.57
CA THR A 16 -5.88 -12.48 0.00
C THR A 16 -6.82 -11.75 0.97
N PRO A 17 -7.36 -12.35 2.05
CA PRO A 17 -8.23 -11.62 2.97
C PRO A 17 -7.49 -10.51 3.72
N ARG A 18 -6.21 -10.73 4.09
CA ARG A 18 -5.35 -9.70 4.69
C ARG A 18 -5.16 -8.53 3.74
N TRP A 19 -4.83 -8.86 2.50
CA TRP A 19 -4.60 -7.88 1.44
C TRP A 19 -5.85 -7.05 1.16
N ARG A 20 -7.00 -7.70 0.98
CA ARG A 20 -8.29 -7.01 0.78
C ARG A 20 -8.62 -6.07 1.91
N LEU A 21 -8.48 -6.48 3.17
CA LEU A 21 -8.73 -5.61 4.32
C LEU A 21 -7.88 -4.33 4.25
N ILE A 22 -6.60 -4.48 3.94
CA ILE A 22 -5.67 -3.35 3.86
C ILE A 22 -6.03 -2.42 2.69
N GLU A 23 -6.26 -2.99 1.50
CA GLU A 23 -6.61 -2.21 0.33
C GLU A 23 -7.96 -1.48 0.48
N GLU A 24 -8.95 -2.14 1.08
CA GLU A 24 -10.27 -1.56 1.37
C GLU A 24 -10.16 -0.41 2.38
N ALA A 25 -9.37 -0.57 3.45
CA ALA A 25 -9.09 0.51 4.39
C ALA A 25 -8.42 1.70 3.70
N ALA A 26 -7.40 1.46 2.88
CA ALA A 26 -6.69 2.50 2.15
C ALA A 26 -7.61 3.26 1.19
N ARG A 27 -8.40 2.56 0.36
CA ARG A 27 -9.39 3.18 -0.55
C ARG A 27 -10.44 3.97 0.22
N ARG A 28 -10.99 3.42 1.31
CA ARG A 28 -12.00 4.07 2.15
C ARG A 28 -11.48 5.38 2.73
N TRP A 29 -10.28 5.39 3.29
CA TRP A 29 -9.69 6.60 3.86
C TRP A 29 -9.31 7.63 2.80
N ALA A 30 -8.75 7.22 1.65
CA ALA A 30 -8.51 8.14 0.54
C ALA A 30 -9.80 8.82 0.07
N GLY A 31 -10.88 8.07 -0.09
CA GLY A 31 -12.18 8.63 -0.45
C GLY A 31 -12.71 9.65 0.57
N ARG A 32 -12.53 9.40 1.88
CA ARG A 32 -12.91 10.36 2.94
C ARG A 32 -12.12 11.66 2.90
N TYR A 33 -10.91 11.65 2.34
CA TYR A 33 -10.03 12.81 2.19
C TYR A 33 -10.14 13.48 0.80
N GLY A 34 -11.06 13.01 -0.05
CA GLY A 34 -11.30 13.56 -1.38
C GLY A 34 -10.25 13.17 -2.42
N PHE A 35 -9.50 12.09 -2.20
CA PHE A 35 -8.59 11.53 -3.20
C PHE A 35 -9.35 10.58 -4.14
N HIS A 36 -9.04 10.67 -5.43
CA HIS A 36 -9.68 9.87 -6.48
C HIS A 36 -8.70 8.86 -7.10
N GLU A 37 -9.20 7.69 -7.50
CA GLU A 37 -8.34 6.65 -8.05
C GLU A 37 -7.75 7.07 -9.40
N ILE A 38 -6.43 6.88 -9.57
CA ILE A 38 -5.74 6.90 -10.85
C ILE A 38 -5.10 5.53 -11.11
N ARG A 39 -5.20 5.05 -12.35
CA ARG A 39 -4.60 3.78 -12.79
C ARG A 39 -3.54 4.03 -13.82
N LEU A 40 -2.30 3.74 -13.45
CA LEU A 40 -1.13 3.96 -14.28
C LEU A 40 -0.75 2.68 -15.03
N PRO A 41 -0.16 2.79 -16.24
CA PRO A 41 0.50 1.67 -16.92
C PRO A 41 1.55 0.97 -16.04
N ILE A 42 1.85 -0.28 -16.36
CA ILE A 42 2.87 -1.07 -15.65
C ILE A 42 4.28 -0.70 -16.08
N PHE A 43 4.47 -0.31 -17.34
CA PHE A 43 5.72 0.17 -17.88
C PHE A 43 5.53 1.53 -18.53
N GLU A 44 6.59 2.31 -18.54
CA GLU A 44 6.67 3.66 -19.11
C GLU A 44 7.98 3.79 -19.87
N VAL A 45 8.13 4.86 -20.65
CA VAL A 45 9.42 5.21 -21.26
C VAL A 45 10.48 5.40 -20.17
N THR A 46 11.65 4.79 -20.35
CA THR A 46 12.72 4.78 -19.33
C THR A 46 13.12 6.19 -18.88
N THR A 47 13.06 7.16 -19.81
CA THR A 47 13.39 8.57 -19.54
C THR A 47 12.50 9.21 -18.49
N LEU A 48 11.28 8.72 -18.28
CA LEU A 48 10.40 9.21 -17.21
C LEU A 48 11.07 9.04 -15.85
N PHE A 49 11.49 7.81 -15.53
CA PHE A 49 12.07 7.48 -14.22
C PHE A 49 13.50 8.01 -14.08
N ALA A 50 14.29 7.98 -15.16
CA ALA A 50 15.65 8.50 -15.15
C ALA A 50 15.70 10.00 -14.84
N ARG A 51 14.72 10.78 -15.32
CA ARG A 51 14.62 12.22 -15.03
C ARG A 51 13.95 12.54 -13.70
N SER A 52 12.93 11.77 -13.30
CA SER A 52 12.17 12.07 -12.09
C SER A 52 12.91 11.70 -10.81
N ILE A 53 13.39 10.47 -10.72
CA ILE A 53 13.88 9.90 -9.46
C ILE A 53 15.26 10.46 -9.08
N GLY A 54 16.07 10.79 -10.09
CA GLY A 54 17.46 11.23 -9.95
C GLY A 54 18.43 10.18 -10.46
N ALA A 55 19.34 10.59 -11.35
CA ALA A 55 20.29 9.70 -12.02
C ALA A 55 21.28 9.00 -11.05
N SER A 56 21.57 9.64 -9.92
CA SER A 56 22.48 9.15 -8.86
C SER A 56 21.81 8.25 -7.82
N THR A 57 20.55 7.88 -8.03
CA THR A 57 19.83 7.02 -7.08
C THR A 57 20.14 5.55 -7.36
N ASP A 58 20.20 4.74 -6.29
CA ASP A 58 20.34 3.29 -6.42
C ASP A 58 19.24 2.71 -7.35
N ILE A 59 18.04 3.31 -7.35
CA ILE A 59 16.93 2.87 -8.18
C ILE A 59 17.29 2.98 -9.66
N VAL A 60 17.68 4.18 -10.10
CA VAL A 60 17.97 4.46 -11.51
C VAL A 60 19.25 3.77 -11.97
N GLU A 61 20.28 3.71 -11.12
CA GLU A 61 21.57 3.14 -11.50
C GLU A 61 21.55 1.61 -11.68
N LYS A 62 20.81 0.89 -10.81
CA LYS A 62 20.94 -0.58 -10.75
C LYS A 62 19.67 -1.36 -10.42
N GLU A 63 18.55 -0.72 -10.09
CA GLU A 63 17.34 -1.42 -9.67
C GLU A 63 16.18 -1.37 -10.69
N MET A 64 16.26 -0.58 -11.77
CA MET A 64 15.20 -0.57 -12.79
C MET A 64 15.20 -1.85 -13.64
N TYR A 65 14.00 -2.39 -13.87
CA TYR A 65 13.77 -3.42 -14.87
C TYR A 65 13.51 -2.77 -16.23
N THR A 66 14.58 -2.55 -16.99
CA THR A 66 14.56 -1.88 -18.30
C THR A 66 14.74 -2.88 -19.44
N PHE A 67 13.97 -2.72 -20.51
CA PHE A 67 13.99 -3.57 -21.70
C PHE A 67 13.66 -2.76 -22.96
N PRO A 68 14.21 -3.13 -24.13
CA PRO A 68 13.80 -2.52 -25.39
C PRO A 68 12.43 -3.07 -25.84
N ASP A 69 11.58 -2.21 -26.37
CA ASP A 69 10.42 -2.61 -27.16
C ASP A 69 10.86 -3.08 -28.56
N ARG A 70 9.93 -3.60 -29.35
CA ARG A 70 10.18 -4.14 -30.70
C ARG A 70 10.79 -3.12 -31.66
N ASP A 71 10.51 -1.83 -31.46
CA ASP A 71 11.05 -0.73 -32.26
C ASP A 71 12.37 -0.17 -31.69
N GLY A 72 12.86 -0.73 -30.58
CA GLY A 72 14.07 -0.28 -29.88
C GLY A 72 13.82 0.77 -28.80
N THR A 73 12.58 1.25 -28.61
CA THR A 73 12.23 2.19 -27.53
C THR A 73 12.56 1.59 -26.18
N SER A 74 13.31 2.31 -25.34
CA SER A 74 13.63 1.82 -23.99
C SER A 74 12.44 2.00 -23.06
N LEU A 75 11.92 0.88 -22.54
CA LEU A 75 10.83 0.82 -21.59
C LEU A 75 11.31 0.32 -20.23
N THR A 76 10.64 0.74 -19.18
CA THR A 76 10.96 0.32 -17.81
C THR A 76 9.70 -0.04 -17.05
N LEU A 77 9.68 -1.20 -16.38
CA LEU A 77 8.64 -1.51 -15.40
C LEU A 77 8.69 -0.50 -14.26
N ARG A 78 7.55 0.08 -13.89
CA ARG A 78 7.51 1.19 -12.92
C ARG A 78 8.13 0.79 -11.56
N PRO A 79 9.14 1.51 -11.07
CA PRO A 79 9.72 1.26 -9.75
C PRO A 79 8.97 1.98 -8.62
N GLU A 80 8.08 2.91 -8.96
CA GLU A 80 7.28 3.75 -8.06
C GLU A 80 6.10 4.39 -8.84
N GLY A 81 5.16 5.07 -8.15
CA GLY A 81 3.90 5.58 -8.74
C GLY A 81 3.77 7.10 -8.89
N THR A 82 4.63 7.89 -8.23
CA THR A 82 4.67 9.36 -8.26
C THR A 82 4.93 9.86 -9.67
N ALA A 83 6.01 9.41 -10.34
CA ALA A 83 6.39 9.92 -11.65
C ALA A 83 5.34 9.59 -12.72
N GLY A 84 4.73 8.41 -12.66
CA GLY A 84 3.61 8.05 -13.52
C GLY A 84 2.38 8.93 -13.29
N THR A 85 2.07 9.26 -12.02
CA THR A 85 0.99 10.17 -11.67
C THR A 85 1.26 11.59 -12.19
N VAL A 86 2.48 12.10 -12.01
CA VAL A 86 2.87 13.42 -12.53
C VAL A 86 2.85 13.45 -14.05
N ARG A 87 3.34 12.40 -14.74
CA ARG A 87 3.27 12.29 -16.20
C ARG A 87 1.82 12.35 -16.68
N ALA A 88 0.92 11.59 -16.06
CA ALA A 88 -0.50 11.61 -16.40
C ALA A 88 -1.16 12.98 -16.11
N TYR A 89 -0.76 13.65 -15.03
CA TYR A 89 -1.21 15.01 -14.70
C TYR A 89 -0.84 16.01 -15.81
N ILE A 90 0.40 15.94 -16.31
CA ILE A 90 0.92 16.80 -17.38
C ILE A 90 0.23 16.46 -18.71
N GLU A 91 0.25 15.18 -19.11
CA GLU A 91 -0.28 14.70 -20.39
C GLU A 91 -1.75 15.06 -20.58
N HIS A 92 -2.55 15.00 -19.51
CA HIS A 92 -3.97 15.32 -19.55
C HIS A 92 -4.29 16.76 -19.13
N ASN A 93 -3.30 17.67 -19.15
CA ASN A 93 -3.46 19.10 -18.88
C ASN A 93 -4.25 19.38 -17.60
N ARG A 94 -4.00 18.60 -16.54
CA ARG A 94 -4.78 18.68 -15.29
C ARG A 94 -4.52 19.98 -14.52
N ALA A 95 -3.39 20.64 -14.79
CA ALA A 95 -3.08 21.97 -14.27
C ALA A 95 -4.06 23.07 -14.71
N ALA A 96 -4.77 22.88 -15.83
CA ALA A 96 -5.78 23.83 -16.29
C ALA A 96 -7.06 23.81 -15.45
N ILE A 97 -7.25 22.79 -14.60
CA ILE A 97 -8.40 22.67 -13.72
C ILE A 97 -8.13 23.55 -12.47
N PRO A 98 -8.99 24.54 -12.14
CA PRO A 98 -8.72 25.53 -11.10
C PRO A 98 -8.97 25.01 -9.67
N VAL A 99 -8.72 23.72 -9.42
CA VAL A 99 -8.75 23.12 -8.09
C VAL A 99 -7.58 22.16 -7.92
N PRO A 100 -7.04 22.00 -6.69
CA PRO A 100 -6.01 20.99 -6.42
C PRO A 100 -6.47 19.60 -6.86
N GLN A 101 -5.57 18.87 -7.48
CA GLN A 101 -5.84 17.52 -7.98
C GLN A 101 -5.30 16.50 -6.98
N LYS A 102 -6.18 15.63 -6.48
CA LYS A 102 -5.86 14.64 -5.46
C LYS A 102 -6.08 13.23 -6.00
N TYR A 103 -5.00 12.50 -6.17
CA TYR A 103 -5.03 11.15 -6.72
C TYR A 103 -4.54 10.12 -5.71
N PHE A 104 -5.12 8.92 -5.75
CA PHE A 104 -4.49 7.74 -5.16
C PHE A 104 -4.29 6.66 -6.22
N TYR A 105 -3.25 5.86 -6.07
CA TYR A 105 -3.02 4.67 -6.89
C TYR A 105 -2.82 3.46 -6.00
N LEU A 106 -3.05 2.28 -6.58
CA LEU A 106 -2.79 1.00 -5.95
C LEU A 106 -2.30 0.02 -7.02
N GLY A 107 -1.17 -0.64 -6.78
CA GLY A 107 -0.72 -1.71 -7.65
C GLY A 107 0.74 -2.11 -7.50
N PRO A 108 1.22 -3.01 -8.38
CA PRO A 108 2.57 -3.52 -8.31
C PRO A 108 3.61 -2.49 -8.77
N MET A 109 4.81 -2.62 -8.21
CA MET A 109 6.03 -1.86 -8.48
C MET A 109 7.20 -2.84 -8.55
N PHE A 110 8.25 -2.47 -9.30
CA PHE A 110 9.33 -3.38 -9.64
C PHE A 110 10.70 -2.77 -9.37
N ARG A 111 11.52 -3.44 -8.54
CA ARG A 111 12.91 -3.03 -8.26
C ARG A 111 13.81 -4.25 -8.19
N HIS A 112 14.95 -4.23 -8.86
CA HIS A 112 15.96 -5.29 -8.85
C HIS A 112 16.77 -5.28 -7.55
N GLU A 113 16.09 -5.16 -6.42
CA GLU A 113 16.67 -5.26 -5.09
C GLU A 113 16.99 -6.73 -4.76
N ARG A 114 17.95 -6.93 -3.84
CA ARG A 114 18.23 -8.25 -3.27
C ARG A 114 17.04 -8.65 -2.38
N PRO A 115 16.32 -9.75 -2.68
CA PRO A 115 15.13 -10.11 -1.91
C PRO A 115 15.46 -10.44 -0.45
N GLN A 116 14.68 -9.88 0.47
CA GLN A 116 14.73 -10.12 1.91
C GLN A 116 13.33 -9.93 2.52
N ALA A 117 13.14 -10.15 3.82
CA ALA A 117 11.83 -9.96 4.46
C ALA A 117 11.32 -8.51 4.22
N GLY A 118 10.12 -8.39 3.65
CA GLY A 118 9.52 -7.09 3.29
C GLY A 118 10.16 -6.35 2.10
N ARG A 119 11.16 -6.92 1.41
CA ARG A 119 11.70 -6.40 0.14
C ARG A 119 11.64 -7.48 -0.93
N LEU A 120 10.77 -7.24 -1.89
CA LEU A 120 10.55 -8.10 -3.04
C LEU A 120 11.01 -7.38 -4.31
N ARG A 121 11.15 -8.14 -5.39
CA ARG A 121 11.43 -7.59 -6.72
C ARG A 121 10.19 -7.07 -7.41
N GLN A 122 9.06 -7.73 -7.18
CA GLN A 122 7.73 -7.18 -7.37
C GLN A 122 7.10 -7.01 -6.00
N PHE A 123 6.69 -5.78 -5.68
CA PHE A 123 5.99 -5.44 -4.44
C PHE A 123 4.80 -4.54 -4.77
N HIS A 124 3.91 -4.30 -3.82
CA HIS A 124 2.70 -3.52 -4.07
C HIS A 124 2.67 -2.26 -3.22
N GLN A 125 2.29 -1.15 -3.86
CA GLN A 125 2.15 0.13 -3.19
C GLN A 125 0.73 0.65 -3.33
N PHE A 126 0.25 1.23 -2.24
CA PHE A 126 -0.76 2.27 -2.29
C PHE A 126 -0.05 3.60 -2.11
N GLY A 127 -0.41 4.61 -2.89
CA GLY A 127 0.14 5.95 -2.73
C GLY A 127 -0.87 7.02 -3.06
N VAL A 128 -0.61 8.23 -2.60
CA VAL A 128 -1.45 9.40 -2.82
C VAL A 128 -0.60 10.57 -3.24
N GLU A 129 -1.14 11.39 -4.13
CA GLU A 129 -0.50 12.58 -4.66
C GLU A 129 -1.50 13.75 -4.63
N SER A 130 -1.13 14.83 -3.94
CA SER A 130 -1.88 16.09 -3.88
C SER A 130 -1.10 17.15 -4.66
N LEU A 131 -1.62 17.58 -5.81
CA LEU A 131 -0.96 18.51 -6.72
C LEU A 131 -1.70 19.84 -6.81
N GLY A 132 -0.94 20.94 -6.88
CA GLY A 132 -1.45 22.31 -7.04
C GLY A 132 -1.74 23.04 -5.73
N MET A 133 -1.21 22.58 -4.59
CA MET A 133 -1.40 23.25 -3.29
C MET A 133 -0.07 23.44 -2.55
N ALA A 134 0.33 24.71 -2.40
CA ALA A 134 1.54 25.12 -1.68
C ALA A 134 1.32 25.29 -0.17
N ASP A 135 0.07 25.26 0.30
CA ASP A 135 -0.23 25.51 1.72
C ASP A 135 0.26 24.34 2.61
N PRO A 136 0.95 24.61 3.75
CA PRO A 136 1.40 23.60 4.71
C PRO A 136 0.30 22.63 5.17
N ARG A 137 -0.97 23.06 5.17
CA ARG A 137 -2.11 22.21 5.53
C ARG A 137 -2.28 21.02 4.57
N ALA A 138 -1.78 21.10 3.34
CA ALA A 138 -1.77 19.96 2.42
C ALA A 138 -0.84 18.84 2.91
N ASP A 139 0.33 19.18 3.44
CA ASP A 139 1.29 18.22 4.02
C ASP A 139 0.69 17.55 5.27
N VAL A 140 0.03 18.36 6.12
CA VAL A 140 -0.71 17.88 7.30
C VAL A 140 -1.82 16.92 6.90
N GLU A 141 -2.61 17.26 5.87
CA GLU A 141 -3.68 16.41 5.35
C GLU A 141 -3.16 15.07 4.84
N VAL A 142 -2.07 15.08 4.07
CA VAL A 142 -1.44 13.88 3.51
C VAL A 142 -0.86 12.98 4.62
N MET A 143 -0.16 13.56 5.59
CA MET A 143 0.34 12.81 6.75
C MET A 143 -0.80 12.29 7.63
N ALA A 144 -1.88 13.06 7.79
CA ALA A 144 -3.06 12.62 8.50
C ALA A 144 -3.73 11.43 7.83
N LEU A 145 -3.90 11.46 6.50
CA LEU A 145 -4.42 10.33 5.75
C LEU A 145 -3.57 9.07 5.98
N LEU A 146 -2.24 9.17 5.86
CA LEU A 146 -1.33 8.05 6.14
C LEU A 146 -1.53 7.51 7.57
N TRP A 147 -1.52 8.40 8.56
CA TRP A 147 -1.67 8.02 9.96
C TRP A 147 -3.02 7.33 10.26
N ARG A 148 -4.11 7.83 9.67
CA ARG A 148 -5.46 7.24 9.85
C ARG A 148 -5.58 5.87 9.20
N ILE A 149 -5.01 5.67 8.01
CA ILE A 149 -4.98 4.34 7.36
C ILE A 149 -4.28 3.33 8.27
N LEU A 150 -3.08 3.67 8.76
CA LEU A 150 -2.28 2.74 9.56
C LEU A 150 -2.89 2.49 10.96
N SER A 151 -3.48 3.52 11.56
CA SER A 151 -4.15 3.40 12.87
C SER A 151 -5.46 2.60 12.80
N ASP A 152 -6.24 2.74 11.73
CA ASP A 152 -7.51 2.00 11.52
C ASP A 152 -7.28 0.48 11.35
N LEU A 153 -6.07 0.10 10.91
CA LEU A 153 -5.63 -1.29 10.82
C LEU A 153 -5.03 -1.83 12.14
N ASP A 154 -5.05 -1.03 13.21
CA ASP A 154 -4.51 -1.35 14.53
C ASP A 154 -3.04 -1.83 14.47
N LEU A 155 -2.23 -1.26 13.56
CA LEU A 155 -0.83 -1.65 13.44
C LEU A 155 -0.05 -1.20 14.68
N PRO A 156 0.76 -2.09 15.30
CA PRO A 156 1.42 -1.79 16.57
C PRO A 156 2.64 -0.89 16.39
N SER A 157 2.94 -0.11 17.43
CA SER A 157 4.22 0.60 17.62
C SER A 157 4.64 1.51 16.44
N LEU A 158 3.67 2.24 15.88
CA LEU A 158 3.91 3.21 14.81
C LEU A 158 4.54 4.49 15.36
N THR A 159 5.57 5.00 14.66
CA THR A 159 6.13 6.34 14.90
C THR A 159 6.17 7.11 13.59
N LEU A 160 5.54 8.27 13.53
CA LEU A 160 5.71 9.22 12.44
C LEU A 160 6.98 10.03 12.68
N GLU A 161 7.99 9.82 11.87
CA GLU A 161 9.22 10.61 11.85
C GLU A 161 9.11 11.68 10.75
N ILE A 162 9.47 12.92 11.07
CA ILE A 162 9.35 14.06 10.15
C ILE A 162 10.62 14.91 10.16
N ASN A 163 10.93 15.51 9.01
CA ASN A 163 12.05 16.44 8.84
C ASN A 163 11.74 17.51 7.78
N ASN A 164 12.56 18.55 7.74
CA ASN A 164 12.50 19.62 6.75
C ASN A 164 13.79 19.61 5.90
N LEU A 165 13.64 19.38 4.60
CA LEU A 165 14.71 19.39 3.61
C LEU A 165 14.96 20.78 3.02
N GLY A 166 14.18 21.79 3.39
CA GLY A 166 14.28 23.15 2.87
C GLY A 166 14.00 23.25 1.37
N TYR A 167 14.30 24.41 0.82
CA TYR A 167 14.38 24.63 -0.62
C TYR A 167 15.74 24.19 -1.17
N THR A 168 15.88 24.17 -2.50
CA THR A 168 17.17 23.85 -3.15
C THR A 168 18.29 24.78 -2.69
N ALA A 169 18.02 26.08 -2.59
CA ALA A 169 19.00 27.07 -2.13
C ALA A 169 19.51 26.80 -0.70
N ASP A 170 18.64 26.35 0.20
CA ASP A 170 19.03 25.97 1.58
C ASP A 170 19.95 24.74 1.59
N ARG A 171 19.69 23.78 0.68
CA ARG A 171 20.55 22.60 0.53
C ARG A 171 21.89 22.95 -0.11
N ASP A 172 21.93 23.92 -1.01
CA ASP A 172 23.16 24.36 -1.66
C ASP A 172 24.11 25.06 -0.69
N THR A 173 23.57 25.84 0.27
CA THR A 173 24.37 26.40 1.38
C THR A 173 24.81 25.34 2.38
N TYR A 174 23.99 24.34 2.67
CA TYR A 174 24.33 23.25 3.59
C TYR A 174 25.37 22.26 3.03
N ARG A 175 25.29 21.92 1.74
CA ARG A 175 26.07 20.85 1.11
C ARG A 175 27.58 20.94 1.36
N PRO A 176 28.26 22.10 1.20
CA PRO A 176 29.70 22.19 1.45
C PRO A 176 30.09 21.81 2.89
N HIS A 177 29.26 22.14 3.88
CA HIS A 177 29.51 21.79 5.28
C HIS A 177 29.39 20.28 5.51
N LEU A 178 28.36 19.66 4.93
CA LEU A 178 28.20 18.21 5.01
C LEU A 178 29.35 17.49 4.31
N VAL A 179 29.73 17.89 3.10
CA VAL A 179 30.84 17.28 2.35
C VAL A 179 32.16 17.40 3.12
N SER A 180 32.45 18.59 3.67
CA SER A 180 33.64 18.79 4.50
C SER A 180 33.65 17.86 5.72
N PHE A 181 32.51 17.72 6.41
CA PHE A 181 32.39 16.82 7.54
C PHE A 181 32.59 15.35 7.15
N LEU A 182 31.95 14.89 6.06
CA LEU A 182 32.03 13.51 5.61
C LEU A 182 33.44 13.14 5.12
N THR A 183 34.13 14.06 4.46
CA THR A 183 35.50 13.88 3.97
C THR A 183 36.47 13.67 5.15
N GLN A 184 36.30 14.41 6.25
CA GLN A 184 37.11 14.24 7.46
C GLN A 184 36.92 12.86 8.13
N HIS A 185 35.75 12.24 7.91
CA HIS A 185 35.38 10.95 8.52
C HIS A 185 35.34 9.81 7.49
N GLU A 186 35.89 10.01 6.28
CA GLU A 186 35.72 9.12 5.14
C GLU A 186 36.19 7.69 5.42
N SER A 187 37.29 7.53 6.16
CA SER A 187 37.86 6.24 6.52
C SER A 187 36.93 5.36 7.37
N GLY A 188 36.02 5.98 8.14
CA GLY A 188 35.02 5.29 8.95
C GLY A 188 33.71 5.01 8.21
N LEU A 189 33.52 5.54 7.00
CA LEU A 189 32.32 5.34 6.20
C LEU A 189 32.40 4.05 5.37
N CYS A 190 31.26 3.40 5.15
CA CYS A 190 31.17 2.22 4.29
C CYS A 190 31.43 2.58 2.82
N ALA A 191 31.74 1.58 1.98
CA ALA A 191 32.10 1.79 0.58
C ALA A 191 31.06 2.61 -0.21
N ASN A 192 29.77 2.34 -0.01
CA ASN A 192 28.69 3.09 -0.66
C ASN A 192 28.65 4.55 -0.18
N CYS A 193 28.86 4.80 1.12
CA CYS A 193 28.84 6.15 1.65
C CYS A 193 30.01 6.98 1.14
N ARG A 194 31.20 6.39 0.99
CA ARG A 194 32.36 7.08 0.39
C ARG A 194 32.05 7.58 -1.02
N HIS A 195 31.45 6.73 -1.86
CA HIS A 195 31.03 7.14 -3.20
C HIS A 195 29.94 8.23 -3.18
N ARG A 196 29.01 8.16 -2.22
CA ARG A 196 27.93 9.14 -2.07
C ARG A 196 28.41 10.52 -1.64
N ILE A 197 29.59 10.68 -1.06
CA ILE A 197 30.13 12.01 -0.70
C ILE A 197 30.10 12.94 -1.92
N ASP A 198 30.58 12.43 -3.06
CA ASP A 198 30.66 13.20 -4.31
C ASP A 198 29.32 13.22 -5.07
N ALA A 199 28.65 12.07 -5.15
CA ALA A 199 27.43 11.95 -5.96
C ALA A 199 26.21 12.61 -5.30
N ASN A 200 25.93 12.27 -4.04
CA ASN A 200 24.78 12.77 -3.30
C ASN A 200 25.01 12.66 -1.78
N PRO A 201 25.70 13.63 -1.15
CA PRO A 201 26.16 13.55 0.23
C PRO A 201 25.03 13.42 1.26
N LEU A 202 23.84 13.97 0.96
CA LEU A 202 22.66 13.83 1.82
C LEU A 202 22.32 12.35 2.05
N ARG A 203 22.46 11.48 1.04
CA ARG A 203 22.18 10.03 1.13
C ARG A 203 23.09 9.29 2.10
N VAL A 204 24.16 9.92 2.61
CA VAL A 204 24.99 9.35 3.67
C VAL A 204 24.27 9.38 5.02
N LEU A 205 23.40 10.38 5.25
CA LEU A 205 22.62 10.54 6.49
C LEU A 205 21.58 9.42 6.69
N ASP A 206 21.08 8.83 5.60
CA ASP A 206 20.12 7.71 5.62
C ASP A 206 20.80 6.32 5.61
N CYS A 207 22.12 6.26 5.75
CA CYS A 207 22.82 4.97 5.80
C CYS A 207 22.44 4.17 7.03
N LYS A 208 22.06 2.90 6.83
CA LYS A 208 21.67 1.99 7.92
C LYS A 208 22.85 1.19 8.50
N VAL A 209 24.06 1.36 7.97
CA VAL A 209 25.29 0.74 8.51
C VAL A 209 25.61 1.38 9.87
N PRO A 210 25.76 0.60 10.96
CA PRO A 210 25.92 1.14 12.32
C PRO A 210 27.05 2.16 12.46
N GLU A 211 28.19 1.92 11.83
CA GLU A 211 29.36 2.80 11.87
C GLU A 211 29.07 4.14 11.17
N CYS A 212 28.50 4.09 9.96
CA CYS A 212 28.06 5.31 9.25
C CYS A 212 27.01 6.08 10.06
N ARG A 213 26.08 5.35 10.70
CA ARG A 213 25.03 5.94 11.51
C ARG A 213 25.62 6.66 12.72
N ALA A 214 26.56 6.05 13.43
CA ALA A 214 27.24 6.64 14.57
C ALA A 214 28.02 7.91 14.20
N ILE A 215 28.73 7.89 13.06
CA ILE A 215 29.45 9.07 12.54
C ILE A 215 28.47 10.20 12.19
N THR A 216 27.35 9.87 11.54
CA THR A 216 26.41 10.89 11.06
C THR A 216 25.48 11.44 12.15
N GLU A 217 25.48 10.91 13.38
CA GLU A 217 24.76 11.53 14.52
C GLU A 217 25.27 12.93 14.83
N THR A 218 26.56 13.18 14.60
CA THR A 218 27.23 14.46 14.90
C THR A 218 27.42 15.33 13.66
N ALA A 219 26.85 14.94 12.51
CA ALA A 219 26.93 15.73 11.30
C ALA A 219 26.23 17.09 11.47
N PRO A 220 26.68 18.14 10.74
CA PRO A 220 25.97 19.41 10.67
C PRO A 220 24.49 19.17 10.30
N ARG A 221 23.56 19.84 10.98
CA ARG A 221 22.13 19.61 10.74
C ARG A 221 21.65 20.58 9.67
N LEU A 222 20.94 20.07 8.65
CA LEU A 222 20.32 20.90 7.63
C LEU A 222 19.42 21.99 8.21
N GLY A 223 18.75 21.69 9.34
CA GLY A 223 17.90 22.63 10.08
C GLY A 223 18.58 23.95 10.44
N ASP A 224 19.89 23.95 10.65
CA ASP A 224 20.67 25.15 11.03
C ASP A 224 20.97 26.07 9.84
N PHE A 225 20.69 25.61 8.61
CA PHE A 225 20.98 26.32 7.35
C PHE A 225 19.70 26.70 6.59
N LEU A 226 18.53 26.42 7.16
CA LEU A 226 17.24 26.69 6.53
C LEU A 226 16.94 28.21 6.53
N SER A 227 16.45 28.69 5.40
CA SER A 227 15.84 30.02 5.30
C SER A 227 14.65 30.19 6.26
N GLU A 228 14.37 31.45 6.62
CA GLU A 228 13.20 31.80 7.45
C GLU A 228 11.89 31.29 6.85
N ALA A 229 11.76 31.33 5.53
CA ALA A 229 10.59 30.81 4.82
C ALA A 229 10.41 29.30 5.01
N ALA A 230 11.49 28.50 4.89
CA ALA A 230 11.43 27.06 5.12
C ALA A 230 11.15 26.72 6.59
N CYS A 231 11.72 27.47 7.53
CA CYS A 231 11.44 27.32 8.96
C CYS A 231 9.98 27.63 9.29
N SER A 232 9.47 28.78 8.83
CA SER A 232 8.08 29.20 9.04
C SER A 232 7.08 28.21 8.44
N TYR A 233 7.37 27.69 7.23
CA TYR A 233 6.58 26.63 6.60
C TYR A 233 6.47 25.41 7.51
N PHE A 234 7.61 24.91 8.00
CA PHE A 234 7.65 23.70 8.81
C PHE A 234 7.01 23.88 10.18
N THR A 235 7.18 25.04 10.81
CA THR A 235 6.45 25.37 12.05
C THR A 235 4.94 25.28 11.86
N GLN A 236 4.40 25.71 10.72
CA GLN A 236 2.97 25.58 10.42
C GLN A 236 2.55 24.11 10.21
N VAL A 237 3.40 23.28 9.59
CA VAL A 237 3.17 21.84 9.47
C VAL A 237 3.08 21.18 10.85
N LEU A 238 4.05 21.46 11.73
CA LEU A 238 4.08 20.91 13.09
C LEU A 238 2.85 21.33 13.90
N ALA A 239 2.51 22.63 13.88
CA ALA A 239 1.32 23.14 14.54
C ALA A 239 0.02 22.51 14.01
N GLY A 240 -0.04 22.23 12.70
CA GLY A 240 -1.16 21.53 12.08
C GLY A 240 -1.28 20.08 12.54
N LEU A 241 -0.16 19.35 12.63
CA LEU A 241 -0.13 17.98 13.17
C LEU A 241 -0.60 17.94 14.64
N ASP A 242 -0.14 18.89 15.45
CA ASP A 242 -0.58 19.05 16.84
C ASP A 242 -2.10 19.31 16.91
N ALA A 243 -2.62 20.19 16.05
CA ALA A 243 -4.04 20.52 15.99
C ALA A 243 -4.93 19.31 15.65
N VAL A 244 -4.47 18.43 14.76
CA VAL A 244 -5.19 17.17 14.41
C VAL A 244 -4.80 15.97 15.28
N LYS A 245 -3.99 16.20 16.33
CA LYS A 245 -3.56 15.23 17.34
C LYS A 245 -2.83 14.03 16.74
N ILE A 246 -1.89 14.29 15.85
CA ILE A 246 -1.02 13.26 15.29
C ILE A 246 0.34 13.34 15.98
N PRO A 247 0.76 12.31 16.72
CA PRO A 247 2.08 12.30 17.34
C PRO A 247 3.15 12.15 16.27
N TYR A 248 4.26 12.88 16.43
CA TYR A 248 5.42 12.79 15.55
C TYR A 248 6.72 12.90 16.35
N SER A 249 7.82 12.49 15.73
CA SER A 249 9.18 12.65 16.22
C SER A 249 10.02 13.37 15.15
N LEU A 250 10.85 14.32 15.57
CA LEU A 250 11.77 14.99 14.66
C LEU A 250 12.99 14.10 14.40
N ASN A 251 13.28 13.82 13.14
CA ASN A 251 14.48 13.09 12.73
C ASN A 251 15.30 13.90 11.73
N HIS A 252 16.30 14.63 12.20
CA HIS A 252 17.13 15.50 11.35
C HIS A 252 17.96 14.77 10.30
N ARG A 253 18.15 13.45 10.44
CA ARG A 253 18.84 12.62 9.43
C ARG A 253 17.90 12.00 8.42
N LEU A 254 16.58 12.18 8.59
CA LEU A 254 15.60 11.69 7.64
C LEU A 254 15.77 12.44 6.32
N VAL A 255 16.42 11.78 5.39
CA VAL A 255 16.46 12.14 3.97
C VAL A 255 15.85 10.98 3.18
N ARG A 256 15.38 11.23 1.97
CA ARG A 256 14.74 10.20 1.13
C ARG A 256 15.69 9.66 0.08
N GLY A 257 15.30 8.54 -0.52
CA GLY A 257 16.04 7.89 -1.60
C GLY A 257 15.74 8.42 -3.00
N LEU A 258 14.90 9.45 -3.10
CA LEU A 258 14.50 10.09 -4.34
C LEU A 258 14.88 11.57 -4.22
N ASP A 259 15.50 12.13 -5.25
CA ASP A 259 16.17 13.43 -5.14
C ASP A 259 15.21 14.62 -5.34
N TYR A 260 13.96 14.33 -5.70
CA TYR A 260 12.94 15.34 -5.99
C TYR A 260 12.29 16.00 -4.76
N TYR A 261 12.59 15.53 -3.54
CA TYR A 261 11.93 16.06 -2.34
C TYR A 261 12.46 17.44 -1.93
N ASN A 262 11.55 18.31 -1.48
CA ASN A 262 11.82 19.58 -0.84
C ASN A 262 10.90 19.78 0.38
N LEU A 263 11.24 20.72 1.26
CA LEU A 263 10.45 21.04 2.46
C LEU A 263 10.13 19.78 3.29
N THR A 264 8.87 19.49 3.56
CA THR A 264 8.47 18.37 4.41
C THR A 264 8.88 17.02 3.82
N THR A 265 9.55 16.20 4.64
CA THR A 265 9.71 14.76 4.40
C THR A 265 9.28 14.00 5.64
N PHE A 266 8.68 12.83 5.45
CA PHE A 266 8.24 11.99 6.56
C PHE A 266 8.33 10.50 6.25
N GLU A 267 8.41 9.71 7.30
CA GLU A 267 8.37 8.25 7.28
C GLU A 267 7.59 7.76 8.49
N VAL A 268 6.76 6.74 8.32
CA VAL A 268 6.17 6.02 9.45
C VAL A 268 6.96 4.72 9.62
N THR A 269 7.52 4.53 10.81
CA THR A 269 8.30 3.35 11.19
C THR A 269 7.52 2.47 12.18
N ALA A 270 7.83 1.17 12.18
CA ALA A 270 7.28 0.19 13.12
C ALA A 270 8.39 -0.65 13.75
N THR A 271 8.45 -0.72 15.08
CA THR A 271 9.58 -1.34 15.83
C THR A 271 9.81 -2.81 15.54
N ASN A 272 8.81 -3.54 15.03
CA ASN A 272 8.83 -5.00 14.95
C ASN A 272 9.26 -5.55 13.56
N LEU A 273 9.70 -4.69 12.64
CA LEU A 273 10.11 -5.08 11.27
C LEU A 273 11.64 -5.27 11.10
N GLY A 274 12.42 -5.14 12.17
CA GLY A 274 13.88 -5.25 12.12
C GLY A 274 14.56 -4.01 11.52
N ALA A 275 15.70 -4.19 10.84
CA ALA A 275 16.52 -3.09 10.30
C ALA A 275 15.84 -2.22 9.22
N GLN A 276 14.68 -2.65 8.69
CA GLN A 276 13.88 -1.91 7.73
C GLN A 276 12.45 -1.76 8.21
N ASN A 277 12.28 -0.79 9.09
CA ASN A 277 11.07 -0.53 9.85
C ASN A 277 10.05 0.39 9.17
N ALA A 278 10.38 1.00 8.03
CA ALA A 278 9.49 1.89 7.31
C ALA A 278 8.28 1.17 6.69
N VAL A 279 7.06 1.56 7.08
CA VAL A 279 5.80 1.03 6.53
C VAL A 279 5.20 1.92 5.44
N GLY A 280 5.43 3.22 5.55
CA GLY A 280 5.04 4.22 4.56
C GLY A 280 5.92 5.45 4.69
N ALA A 281 6.05 6.20 3.60
CA ALA A 281 6.88 7.39 3.58
C ALA A 281 6.47 8.32 2.45
N GLY A 282 6.80 9.59 2.60
CA GLY A 282 6.40 10.62 1.67
C GLY A 282 7.07 11.96 1.95
N GLY A 283 6.53 12.98 1.33
CA GLY A 283 7.05 14.34 1.42
C GLY A 283 6.57 15.21 0.27
N ARG A 284 7.01 16.46 0.31
CA ARG A 284 6.74 17.49 -0.69
C ARG A 284 7.79 17.48 -1.79
N TYR A 285 7.39 17.75 -3.03
CA TYR A 285 8.22 17.59 -4.23
C TYR A 285 7.87 18.61 -5.34
N ASP A 286 7.80 19.89 -4.99
CA ASP A 286 7.26 20.96 -5.84
C ASP A 286 7.95 21.11 -7.21
N GLY A 287 9.22 20.71 -7.34
CA GLY A 287 9.98 20.81 -8.58
C GLY A 287 9.76 19.67 -9.58
N LEU A 288 9.08 18.58 -9.19
CA LEU A 288 9.02 17.37 -10.02
C LEU A 288 8.19 17.58 -11.30
N VAL A 289 7.08 18.31 -11.22
CA VAL A 289 6.22 18.58 -12.39
C VAL A 289 6.97 19.38 -13.45
N GLU A 290 7.70 20.41 -13.03
CA GLU A 290 8.55 21.22 -13.92
C GLU A 290 9.71 20.40 -14.49
N THR A 291 10.36 19.56 -13.66
CA THR A 291 11.43 18.65 -14.09
C THR A 291 10.98 17.71 -15.20
N LEU A 292 9.70 17.35 -15.24
CA LEU A 292 9.09 16.50 -16.28
C LEU A 292 8.47 17.28 -17.45
N GLY A 293 8.64 18.61 -17.50
CA GLY A 293 8.20 19.47 -18.60
C GLY A 293 6.78 20.02 -18.45
N GLY A 294 6.17 19.90 -17.27
CA GLY A 294 4.92 20.55 -16.93
C GLY A 294 5.12 21.96 -16.34
N PRO A 295 4.02 22.66 -15.99
CA PRO A 295 4.11 23.95 -15.31
C PRO A 295 4.57 23.78 -13.84
N PRO A 296 5.19 24.81 -13.23
CA PRO A 296 5.52 24.80 -11.80
C PRO A 296 4.28 24.46 -10.97
N THR A 297 4.32 23.35 -10.24
CA THR A 297 3.16 22.79 -9.54
C THR A 297 3.60 22.23 -8.20
N PRO A 298 3.24 22.89 -7.08
CA PRO A 298 3.55 22.38 -5.75
C PRO A 298 2.80 21.07 -5.50
N ALA A 299 3.46 20.11 -4.88
CA ALA A 299 2.90 18.77 -4.71
C ALA A 299 3.44 18.04 -3.48
N VAL A 300 2.59 17.22 -2.87
CA VAL A 300 2.93 16.41 -1.68
C VAL A 300 2.19 15.09 -1.72
N GLY A 301 2.86 14.02 -1.28
CA GLY A 301 2.32 12.68 -1.36
C GLY A 301 3.01 11.69 -0.45
N PHE A 302 2.53 10.45 -0.47
CA PHE A 302 3.19 9.31 0.17
C PHE A 302 2.95 8.03 -0.61
N ALA A 303 3.80 7.04 -0.33
CA ALA A 303 3.53 5.65 -0.68
C ALA A 303 3.70 4.75 0.56
N LEU A 304 2.90 3.69 0.62
CA LEU A 304 2.95 2.66 1.65
C LEU A 304 3.07 1.28 1.01
N GLY A 305 3.76 0.35 1.68
CA GLY A 305 4.04 -0.98 1.13
C GLY A 305 3.08 -2.04 1.66
N LEU A 306 2.34 -2.71 0.77
CA LEU A 306 1.29 -3.66 1.18
C LEU A 306 1.84 -4.93 1.82
N GLU A 307 2.97 -5.43 1.35
CA GLU A 307 3.63 -6.58 1.96
C GLU A 307 4.00 -6.31 3.41
N ARG A 308 4.52 -5.10 3.71
CA ARG A 308 4.92 -4.73 5.06
C ARG A 308 3.72 -4.57 5.98
N MET A 309 2.64 -3.95 5.49
CA MET A 309 1.40 -3.89 6.26
C MET A 309 0.83 -5.28 6.53
N SER A 310 0.82 -6.17 5.52
CA SER A 310 0.34 -7.55 5.68
C SER A 310 1.16 -8.35 6.69
N MET A 311 2.44 -8.05 6.86
CA MET A 311 3.30 -8.66 7.88
C MET A 311 3.02 -8.13 9.28
N LEU A 312 2.59 -6.87 9.40
CA LEU A 312 2.32 -6.20 10.69
C LEU A 312 0.87 -6.33 11.15
N LEU A 313 -0.05 -6.64 10.25
CA LEU A 313 -1.47 -6.72 10.52
C LEU A 313 -1.73 -7.81 11.59
N PRO A 314 -2.32 -7.45 12.75
CA PRO A 314 -2.56 -8.42 13.80
C PRO A 314 -3.67 -9.41 13.39
N GLU A 315 -3.60 -10.66 13.88
CA GLU A 315 -4.61 -11.69 13.61
C GLU A 315 -6.03 -11.25 14.03
N SER A 316 -6.14 -10.45 15.09
CA SER A 316 -7.41 -9.89 15.56
C SER A 316 -8.10 -9.02 14.50
N ALA A 317 -7.35 -8.38 13.60
CA ALA A 317 -7.92 -7.59 12.52
C ALA A 317 -8.64 -8.45 11.47
N LEU A 318 -8.21 -9.72 11.29
CA LEU A 318 -8.80 -10.64 10.31
C LEU A 318 -10.14 -11.22 10.74
N GLY A 319 -10.39 -11.32 12.04
CA GLY A 319 -11.69 -11.72 12.58
C GLY A 319 -12.85 -10.82 12.15
N ARG A 320 -12.56 -9.58 11.69
CA ARG A 320 -13.52 -8.66 11.08
C ARG A 320 -13.74 -8.93 9.58
N ALA A 321 -12.71 -9.35 8.85
CA ALA A 321 -12.72 -9.51 7.38
C ALA A 321 -13.25 -10.87 6.89
N LEU A 322 -13.21 -11.91 7.72
CA LEU A 322 -13.54 -13.28 7.33
C LEU A 322 -15.02 -13.68 7.51
N LYS A 323 -15.91 -12.75 7.88
CA LYS A 323 -17.32 -13.07 8.16
C LYS A 323 -18.24 -13.04 6.93
N TYR A 324 -17.75 -13.48 5.77
CA TYR A 324 -18.69 -13.95 4.75
C TYR A 324 -19.13 -15.35 5.17
N ALA A 325 -20.36 -15.49 5.65
CA ALA A 325 -20.91 -16.79 6.00
C ALA A 325 -20.97 -17.66 4.74
N ALA A 326 -19.98 -18.54 4.57
CA ALA A 326 -20.00 -19.51 3.48
C ALA A 326 -21.15 -20.50 3.72
N ILE A 327 -22.07 -20.58 2.76
CA ILE A 327 -23.16 -21.55 2.74
C ILE A 327 -22.74 -22.70 1.82
N TYR A 328 -22.64 -23.90 2.37
CA TYR A 328 -22.46 -25.10 1.55
C TYR A 328 -23.83 -25.66 1.14
N VAL A 329 -24.07 -25.90 -0.14
CA VAL A 329 -25.30 -26.53 -0.62
C VAL A 329 -25.06 -28.01 -0.88
N ALA A 330 -25.67 -28.85 -0.05
CA ALA A 330 -25.64 -30.30 -0.12
C ALA A 330 -26.88 -30.81 -0.86
N GLY A 331 -26.86 -30.71 -2.20
CA GLY A 331 -27.87 -31.31 -3.08
C GLY A 331 -27.50 -32.74 -3.46
N PHE A 332 -28.32 -33.72 -3.09
CA PHE A 332 -28.06 -35.15 -3.37
C PHE A 332 -29.35 -35.89 -3.75
N GLY A 333 -29.22 -37.07 -4.36
CA GLY A 333 -30.36 -37.75 -4.99
C GLY A 333 -30.59 -37.27 -6.42
N GLY A 334 -31.70 -37.70 -7.04
CA GLY A 334 -32.02 -37.34 -8.42
C GLY A 334 -32.58 -35.92 -8.54
N ASN A 335 -33.67 -35.65 -7.82
CA ASN A 335 -34.35 -34.36 -7.78
C ASN A 335 -33.62 -33.39 -6.84
N GLY A 336 -33.10 -33.87 -5.71
CA GLY A 336 -32.37 -33.06 -4.73
C GLY A 336 -31.08 -32.45 -5.29
N ALA A 337 -30.37 -33.15 -6.20
CA ALA A 337 -29.21 -32.58 -6.88
C ALA A 337 -29.59 -31.41 -7.82
N VAL A 338 -30.69 -31.53 -8.58
CA VAL A 338 -31.19 -30.46 -9.45
C VAL A 338 -31.67 -29.28 -8.63
N ALA A 339 -32.47 -29.52 -7.58
CA ALA A 339 -32.93 -28.49 -6.66
C ALA A 339 -31.76 -27.81 -5.93
N GLY A 340 -30.74 -28.58 -5.54
CA GLY A 340 -29.49 -28.09 -4.98
C GLY A 340 -28.75 -27.13 -5.90
N LEU A 341 -28.68 -27.43 -7.21
CA LEU A 341 -28.08 -26.51 -8.18
C LEU A 341 -28.89 -25.21 -8.32
N THR A 342 -30.22 -25.30 -8.37
CA THR A 342 -31.10 -24.12 -8.43
C THR A 342 -30.96 -23.26 -7.18
N ALA A 343 -31.00 -23.87 -5.99
CA ALA A 343 -30.80 -23.19 -4.72
C ALA A 343 -29.42 -22.53 -4.62
N LEU A 344 -28.38 -23.22 -5.08
CA LEU A 344 -27.02 -22.68 -5.11
C LEU A 344 -26.94 -21.41 -5.96
N GLU A 345 -27.60 -21.38 -7.13
CA GLU A 345 -27.64 -20.19 -7.98
C GLU A 345 -28.50 -19.07 -7.38
N GLU A 346 -29.66 -19.40 -6.83
CA GLU A 346 -30.54 -18.43 -6.16
C GLU A 346 -29.80 -17.68 -5.04
N LEU A 347 -29.06 -18.40 -4.18
CA LEU A 347 -28.30 -17.80 -3.10
C LEU A 347 -27.20 -16.87 -3.61
N ARG A 348 -26.53 -17.25 -4.70
CA ARG A 348 -25.49 -16.41 -5.34
C ARG A 348 -26.08 -15.15 -5.94
N LEU A 349 -27.23 -15.25 -6.63
CA LEU A 349 -27.94 -14.09 -7.17
C LEU A 349 -28.44 -13.15 -6.07
N ALA A 350 -28.69 -13.67 -4.88
CA ALA A 350 -28.99 -12.87 -3.68
C ALA A 350 -27.74 -12.30 -2.98
N GLY A 351 -26.55 -12.43 -3.57
CA GLY A 351 -25.29 -11.89 -3.06
C GLY A 351 -24.63 -12.72 -1.95
N LEU A 352 -25.10 -13.95 -1.71
CA LEU A 352 -24.54 -14.83 -0.69
C LEU A 352 -23.38 -15.66 -1.24
N HIS A 353 -22.38 -15.89 -0.39
CA HIS A 353 -21.25 -16.77 -0.74
C HIS A 353 -21.64 -18.24 -0.58
N ALA A 354 -22.14 -18.85 -1.66
CA ALA A 354 -22.61 -20.23 -1.66
C ALA A 354 -21.75 -21.16 -2.55
N VAL A 355 -21.42 -22.35 -2.02
CA VAL A 355 -20.54 -23.36 -2.64
C VAL A 355 -21.14 -24.75 -2.58
N SER A 356 -20.71 -25.67 -3.45
CA SER A 356 -21.09 -27.09 -3.41
C SER A 356 -19.93 -27.95 -3.95
N ASP A 357 -19.98 -29.26 -3.72
CA ASP A 357 -19.07 -30.23 -4.36
C ASP A 357 -19.88 -31.23 -5.17
N PHE A 358 -19.85 -31.07 -6.49
CA PHE A 358 -20.58 -31.89 -7.44
C PHE A 358 -20.07 -33.34 -7.56
N ARG A 359 -18.94 -33.68 -6.91
CA ARG A 359 -18.46 -35.07 -6.81
C ARG A 359 -19.10 -35.82 -5.66
N SER A 360 -19.63 -35.08 -4.67
CA SER A 360 -20.32 -35.68 -3.54
C SER A 360 -21.72 -36.10 -3.99
N THR A 361 -22.06 -37.35 -3.73
CA THR A 361 -23.38 -37.93 -4.08
C THR A 361 -24.18 -38.35 -2.87
N THR A 362 -23.60 -38.26 -1.67
CA THR A 362 -24.23 -38.64 -0.40
C THR A 362 -24.14 -37.48 0.58
N LEU A 363 -25.14 -37.37 1.46
CA LEU A 363 -25.16 -36.36 2.52
C LEU A 363 -23.89 -36.39 3.39
N LYS A 364 -23.40 -37.59 3.73
CA LYS A 364 -22.16 -37.75 4.52
C LYS A 364 -20.94 -37.17 3.81
N ALA A 365 -20.82 -37.35 2.49
CA ALA A 365 -19.73 -36.78 1.71
C ALA A 365 -19.82 -35.25 1.65
N HIS A 366 -21.02 -34.72 1.40
CA HIS A 366 -21.28 -33.28 1.42
C HIS A 366 -20.94 -32.64 2.77
N LEU A 367 -21.40 -33.21 3.90
CA LEU A 367 -21.12 -32.69 5.23
C LEU A 367 -19.62 -32.68 5.56
N ARG A 368 -18.87 -33.72 5.13
CA ARG A 368 -17.40 -33.75 5.27
C ARG A 368 -16.73 -32.65 4.46
N GLN A 369 -17.25 -32.35 3.27
CA GLN A 369 -16.69 -31.33 2.41
C GLN A 369 -17.04 -29.92 2.90
N ALA A 370 -18.27 -29.71 3.42
CA ALA A 370 -18.68 -28.48 4.08
C ALA A 370 -17.77 -28.15 5.29
N ASP A 371 -17.47 -29.17 6.10
CA ASP A 371 -16.55 -29.06 7.24
C ASP A 371 -15.12 -28.72 6.80
N ARG A 372 -14.60 -29.39 5.77
CA ARG A 372 -13.28 -29.10 5.18
C ARG A 372 -13.17 -27.67 4.65
N LEU A 373 -14.25 -27.14 4.08
CA LEU A 373 -14.33 -25.76 3.59
C LEU A 373 -14.64 -24.75 4.70
N ALA A 374 -14.73 -25.18 5.96
CA ALA A 374 -15.11 -24.36 7.11
C ALA A 374 -16.38 -23.54 6.85
N SER A 375 -17.36 -24.14 6.16
CA SER A 375 -18.62 -23.47 5.85
C SER A 375 -19.44 -23.25 7.13
N ARG A 376 -19.90 -22.01 7.34
CA ARG A 376 -20.69 -21.64 8.52
C ARG A 376 -22.02 -22.36 8.56
N PHE A 377 -22.66 -22.46 7.40
CA PHE A 377 -23.96 -23.09 7.22
C PHE A 377 -23.90 -24.15 6.13
N THR A 378 -24.75 -25.17 6.24
CA THR A 378 -24.99 -26.15 5.19
C THR A 378 -26.48 -26.26 4.90
N LEU A 379 -26.89 -25.95 3.66
CA LEU A 379 -28.24 -26.18 3.16
C LEU A 379 -28.33 -27.60 2.61
N ILE A 380 -29.24 -28.41 3.15
CA ILE A 380 -29.40 -29.83 2.84
C ILE A 380 -30.66 -30.01 2.01
N ILE A 381 -30.51 -30.60 0.81
CA ILE A 381 -31.61 -30.83 -0.14
C ILE A 381 -31.46 -32.24 -0.74
N GLY A 382 -32.21 -33.20 -0.19
CA GLY A 382 -32.41 -34.52 -0.77
C GLY A 382 -33.71 -34.61 -1.57
N ASP A 383 -34.02 -35.79 -2.09
CA ASP A 383 -35.27 -36.04 -2.82
C ASP A 383 -36.50 -35.85 -1.92
N ASP A 384 -36.42 -36.20 -0.63
CA ASP A 384 -37.50 -36.01 0.35
C ASP A 384 -37.77 -34.53 0.64
N GLU A 385 -36.71 -33.72 0.74
CA GLU A 385 -36.81 -32.26 0.90
C GLU A 385 -37.51 -31.62 -0.30
N VAL A 386 -37.19 -32.05 -1.52
CA VAL A 386 -37.85 -31.56 -2.74
C VAL A 386 -39.35 -31.90 -2.72
N VAL A 387 -39.74 -33.11 -2.32
CA VAL A 387 -41.15 -33.51 -2.22
C VAL A 387 -41.90 -32.68 -1.18
N LYS A 388 -41.25 -32.32 -0.07
CA LYS A 388 -41.83 -31.47 0.98
C LYS A 388 -41.89 -29.98 0.62
N GLY A 389 -41.15 -29.54 -0.40
CA GLY A 389 -41.00 -28.13 -0.75
C GLY A 389 -40.16 -27.33 0.25
N SER A 390 -39.36 -28.01 1.08
CA SER A 390 -38.55 -27.40 2.14
C SER A 390 -37.15 -28.02 2.20
N ALA A 391 -36.15 -27.25 2.61
CA ALA A 391 -34.79 -27.68 2.83
C ALA A 391 -34.37 -27.47 4.29
N VAL A 392 -33.28 -28.10 4.71
CA VAL A 392 -32.75 -27.92 6.07
C VAL A 392 -31.48 -27.08 6.03
N LEU A 393 -31.51 -25.89 6.64
CA LEU A 393 -30.32 -25.09 6.89
C LEU A 393 -29.72 -25.49 8.23
N ARG A 394 -28.52 -26.07 8.20
CA ARG A 394 -27.77 -26.45 9.40
C ARG A 394 -26.67 -25.46 9.71
N ASP A 395 -26.64 -24.93 10.92
CA ASP A 395 -25.48 -24.22 11.46
C ASP A 395 -24.39 -25.24 11.83
N MET A 396 -23.22 -25.11 11.24
CA MET A 396 -22.13 -26.07 11.41
C MET A 396 -21.36 -25.88 12.72
N GLU A 397 -21.49 -24.75 13.42
CA GLU A 397 -20.87 -24.51 14.73
C GLU A 397 -21.83 -24.92 15.86
N THR A 398 -23.03 -24.36 15.87
CA THR A 398 -24.02 -24.59 16.94
C THR A 398 -24.77 -25.91 16.78
N LYS A 399 -24.71 -26.51 15.57
CA LYS A 399 -25.43 -27.71 15.16
C LYS A 399 -26.95 -27.56 15.10
N VAL A 400 -27.49 -26.36 15.31
CA VAL A 400 -28.92 -26.04 15.16
C VAL A 400 -29.34 -26.21 13.69
N GLN A 401 -30.59 -26.64 13.49
CA GLN A 401 -31.19 -26.81 12.18
C GLN A 401 -32.46 -25.97 12.06
N TYR A 402 -32.66 -25.39 10.89
CA TYR A 402 -33.81 -24.59 10.52
C TYR A 402 -34.43 -25.19 9.27
N ASP A 403 -35.73 -25.44 9.27
CA ASP A 403 -36.47 -25.73 8.05
C ASP A 403 -36.69 -24.43 7.29
N VAL A 404 -36.30 -24.40 6.01
CA VAL A 404 -36.45 -23.25 5.12
C VAL A 404 -37.24 -23.64 3.87
N ASN A 405 -38.10 -22.76 3.39
CA ASN A 405 -38.95 -23.06 2.23
C ASN A 405 -38.16 -22.86 0.91
N LEU A 406 -38.26 -23.81 -0.01
CA LEU A 406 -37.55 -23.74 -1.30
C LEU A 406 -38.06 -22.62 -2.22
N SER A 407 -39.29 -22.14 -2.04
CA SER A 407 -39.87 -21.05 -2.84
C SER A 407 -39.49 -19.64 -2.32
N THR A 408 -39.05 -19.54 -1.07
CA THR A 408 -38.65 -18.30 -0.39
C THR A 408 -37.27 -18.41 0.24
N LEU A 409 -36.41 -19.22 -0.37
CA LEU A 409 -35.15 -19.68 0.20
C LEU A 409 -34.18 -18.53 0.54
N SER A 410 -33.86 -17.68 -0.44
CA SER A 410 -32.91 -16.58 -0.22
C SER A 410 -33.31 -15.61 0.90
N PRO A 411 -34.54 -15.05 0.92
CA PRO A 411 -34.99 -14.19 2.01
C PRO A 411 -34.94 -14.84 3.39
N GLU A 412 -35.36 -16.11 3.51
CA GLU A 412 -35.34 -16.83 4.79
C GLU A 412 -33.91 -17.03 5.29
N ILE A 413 -33.01 -17.50 4.41
CA ILE A 413 -31.61 -17.70 4.77
C ILE A 413 -30.96 -16.38 5.17
N GLN A 414 -31.17 -15.29 4.42
CA GLN A 414 -30.63 -13.97 4.76
C GLN A 414 -31.05 -13.50 6.15
N SER A 415 -32.28 -13.80 6.58
CA SER A 415 -32.76 -13.41 7.92
C SER A 415 -32.07 -14.17 9.06
N LEU A 416 -31.56 -15.38 8.77
CA LEU A 416 -30.86 -16.25 9.72
C LEU A 416 -29.34 -15.99 9.77
N LEU A 417 -28.78 -15.27 8.80
CA LEU A 417 -27.36 -14.93 8.80
C LEU A 417 -27.05 -13.84 9.84
N PRO A 418 -25.87 -13.87 10.48
CA PRO A 418 -25.42 -12.77 11.32
C PRO A 418 -25.42 -11.47 10.53
N LYS A 419 -26.00 -10.41 11.08
CA LYS A 419 -25.88 -9.07 10.49
C LYS A 419 -24.40 -8.66 10.55
N SER A 420 -23.84 -8.35 9.38
CA SER A 420 -22.45 -7.95 9.15
C SER A 420 -22.13 -6.60 9.77
#